data_AF-A0A4Y2C7G0-F1
#
_entry.id   AF-A0A4Y2C7G0-F1
#
_cell.length_a   1.000
_cell.length_b   1.000
_cell.length_c   1.000
_cell.angle_alpha   90.00
_cell.angle_beta   90.00
_cell.angle_gamma   90.00
#
_symmetry.space_group_name_H-M   'P 1'
#
loop_
_entity.id
_entity.type
_entity.pdbx_description
1 polymer ?
#
loop_
_entity_poly.entity_id
_entity_poly.type
_entity_poly.pdbx_seq_one_letter_code
_entity_poly.pdbx_strand_id
1 'polypeptide(L)'
;MQSKSGKWTRLIYPEINMTRLSDDFYYNQIIRGHGIFGAFQNRMFGKDWKCQCGEDETIKHALLDCPVWAQQRDKLPKSLLVKEIHELVHLPGFKTYAVNIVKSLFESR
;
A
#
# COMPACT_ATOMS: atom_id res chain seq x y z
N MET A 1 8.19 19.31 -13.73
CA MET A 1 8.26 18.90 -12.31
C MET A 1 7.24 17.78 -12.05
N GLN A 2 7.64 16.51 -12.01
CA GLN A 2 6.70 15.41 -11.70
C GLN A 2 6.53 15.31 -10.18
N SER A 3 5.30 15.35 -9.68
CA SER A 3 5.06 15.10 -8.25
C SER A 3 5.43 13.64 -7.93
N LYS A 4 6.14 13.41 -6.82
CA LYS A 4 6.50 12.05 -6.37
C LYS A 4 5.25 11.16 -6.20
N SER A 5 4.11 11.77 -5.87
CA SER A 5 2.80 11.11 -5.72
C SER A 5 2.21 10.63 -7.05
N GLY A 6 2.41 11.36 -8.16
CA GLY A 6 1.95 10.92 -9.48
C GLY A 6 2.72 9.70 -10.02
N LYS A 7 3.97 9.50 -9.59
CA LYS A 7 4.80 8.36 -10.02
C LYS A 7 4.21 7.03 -9.56
N TRP A 8 3.74 6.93 -8.31
CA TRP A 8 3.16 5.70 -7.77
C TRP A 8 1.90 5.28 -8.52
N THR A 9 0.92 6.18 -8.65
CA THR A 9 -0.29 5.89 -9.40
C THR A 9 0.02 5.55 -10.86
N ARG A 10 1.01 6.19 -11.48
CA ARG A 10 1.42 5.89 -12.86
C ARG A 10 2.09 4.52 -13.02
N LEU A 11 2.74 4.00 -11.98
CA LEU A 11 3.26 2.63 -11.99
C LEU A 11 2.14 1.60 -12.03
N ILE A 12 1.03 1.86 -11.33
CA ILE A 12 -0.13 0.97 -11.29
C ILE A 12 -1.02 1.15 -12.53
N TYR A 13 -1.27 2.39 -12.92
CA TYR A 13 -2.05 2.77 -14.09
C TYR A 13 -1.18 3.64 -15.01
N PRO A 14 -0.46 3.03 -15.97
CA PRO A 14 0.41 3.76 -16.90
C PRO A 14 -0.33 4.81 -17.73
N GLU A 15 -1.60 4.55 -18.01
CA GLU A 15 -2.53 5.41 -18.73
C GLU A 15 -3.57 6.03 -17.80
N ILE A 16 -4.20 7.13 -18.25
CA ILE A 16 -5.30 7.77 -17.52
C ILE A 16 -6.46 6.79 -17.46
N ASN A 17 -6.78 6.32 -16.26
CA ASN A 17 -7.92 5.46 -16.01
C ASN A 17 -8.94 6.19 -15.12
N MET A 18 -10.11 6.49 -15.69
CA MET A 18 -11.20 7.20 -15.01
C MET A 18 -11.97 6.31 -14.02
N THR A 19 -11.85 4.99 -14.15
CA THR A 19 -12.52 3.98 -13.30
C THR A 19 -11.55 3.33 -12.30
N ARG A 20 -10.35 3.89 -12.13
CA ARG A 20 -9.28 3.34 -11.27
C ARG A 20 -9.59 3.34 -9.77
N LEU A 21 -10.55 4.14 -9.35
CA LEU A 21 -11.03 4.19 -7.97
C LEU A 21 -12.22 3.23 -7.85
N SER A 22 -12.19 2.39 -6.82
CA SER A 22 -13.33 1.53 -6.47
C SER A 22 -14.23 2.21 -5.44
N ASP A 23 -15.33 1.55 -5.10
CA ASP A 23 -16.13 1.83 -3.89
C ASP A 23 -15.38 1.50 -2.58
N ASP A 24 -14.39 0.60 -2.62
CA ASP A 24 -13.56 0.26 -1.46
C ASP A 24 -12.57 1.40 -1.10
N PHE A 25 -12.85 2.07 0.03
CA PHE A 25 -12.00 3.13 0.61
C PHE A 25 -10.55 2.68 0.85
N TYR A 26 -10.34 1.50 1.44
CA TYR A 26 -9.02 1.02 1.81
C TYR A 26 -8.20 0.67 0.57
N TYR A 27 -8.84 0.07 -0.44
CA TYR A 27 -8.20 -0.17 -1.72
C TYR A 27 -7.78 1.14 -2.41
N ASN A 28 -8.62 2.16 -2.36
CA ASN A 28 -8.28 3.48 -2.91
C ASN A 28 -7.08 4.13 -2.19
N GLN A 29 -6.81 3.80 -0.93
CA GLN A 29 -5.59 4.26 -0.24
C GLN A 29 -4.33 3.57 -0.78
N ILE A 30 -4.42 2.28 -1.11
CA ILE A 30 -3.33 1.49 -1.73
C ILE A 30 -2.99 2.05 -3.11
N ILE A 31 -4.00 2.24 -3.96
CA ILE A 31 -3.83 2.75 -5.34
C ILE A 31 -3.20 4.15 -5.36
N ARG A 32 -3.55 4.98 -4.38
CA ARG A 32 -3.01 6.32 -4.27
C ARG A 32 -1.66 6.36 -3.54
N GLY A 33 -1.31 5.30 -2.79
CA GLY A 33 -0.13 5.31 -1.91
C GLY A 33 -0.22 6.45 -0.88
N HIS A 34 -1.44 6.82 -0.50
CA HIS A 34 -1.76 8.02 0.27
C HIS A 34 -2.52 7.70 1.56
N GLY A 35 -2.72 8.71 2.40
CA GLY A 35 -3.60 8.74 3.55
C GLY A 35 -3.03 8.07 4.79
N ILE A 36 -3.16 6.74 4.91
CA ILE A 36 -2.84 6.02 6.15
C ILE A 36 -1.34 5.78 6.34
N PHE A 37 -0.58 5.66 5.25
CA PHE A 37 0.85 5.33 5.34
C PHE A 37 1.65 6.46 5.96
N GLY A 38 2.51 6.13 6.93
CA GLY A 38 3.33 7.06 7.71
C GLY A 38 4.14 8.00 6.83
N ALA A 39 4.76 7.49 5.77
CA ALA A 39 5.52 8.33 4.83
C ALA A 39 4.66 9.44 4.18
N PHE A 40 3.39 9.15 3.89
CA PHE A 40 2.47 10.17 3.39
C PHE A 40 2.02 11.12 4.52
N GLN A 41 1.69 10.59 5.69
CA GLN A 41 1.25 11.40 6.82
C GLN A 41 2.31 12.37 7.31
N ASN A 42 3.57 11.95 7.34
CA ASN A 42 4.69 12.83 7.66
C ASN A 42 4.86 13.94 6.63
N ARG A 43 4.84 13.59 5.34
CA ARG A 43 4.97 14.58 4.26
C ARG A 43 3.86 15.64 4.27
N MET A 44 2.62 15.25 4.57
CA MET A 44 1.47 16.15 4.49
C MET A 44 1.15 16.84 5.81
N PHE A 45 1.43 16.21 6.95
CA PHE A 45 0.96 16.64 8.27
C PHE A 45 2.05 16.62 9.35
N GLY A 46 3.31 16.28 9.03
CA GLY A 46 4.41 16.25 10.00
C GLY A 46 4.28 15.16 11.07
N LYS A 47 3.40 14.18 10.90
CA LYS A 47 3.21 13.05 11.83
C LYS A 47 4.43 12.13 11.84
N ASP A 48 4.54 11.30 12.87
CA ASP A 48 5.50 10.19 12.85
C ASP A 48 5.20 9.26 11.65
N TRP A 49 6.26 8.79 11.02
CA TRP A 49 6.25 7.94 9.84
C TRP A 49 6.77 6.54 10.10
N LYS A 50 7.18 6.24 11.33
CA LYS A 50 7.68 4.92 11.68
C LYS A 50 6.55 3.89 11.72
N CYS A 51 6.83 2.73 11.17
CA CYS A 51 6.03 1.54 11.32
C CYS A 51 6.22 0.99 12.74
N GLN A 52 5.29 0.16 13.20
CA GLN A 52 5.40 -0.55 14.49
C GLN A 52 6.67 -1.40 14.62
N CYS A 53 7.28 -1.80 13.51
CA CYS A 53 8.56 -2.52 13.52
C CYS A 53 9.80 -1.60 13.60
N GLY A 54 9.64 -0.28 13.61
CA GLY A 54 10.73 0.72 13.70
C GLY A 54 11.25 1.25 12.36
N GLU A 55 10.91 0.60 11.25
CA GLU A 55 11.27 1.04 9.89
C GLU A 55 10.34 2.14 9.36
N ASP A 56 10.70 2.73 8.22
CA ASP A 56 9.88 3.74 7.56
C ASP A 56 8.61 3.13 6.95
N GLU A 57 7.44 3.63 7.34
CA GLU A 57 6.16 3.09 6.89
C GLU A 57 5.79 3.61 5.48
N THR A 58 6.38 2.95 4.48
CA THR A 58 5.98 3.06 3.07
C THR A 58 4.97 1.98 2.70
N ILE A 59 4.26 2.16 1.58
CA ILE A 59 3.35 1.14 1.06
C ILE A 59 4.06 -0.18 0.74
N LYS A 60 5.27 -0.12 0.18
CA LYS A 60 6.10 -1.29 -0.11
C LYS A 60 6.48 -2.00 1.19
N HIS A 61 6.98 -1.25 2.16
CA HIS A 61 7.34 -1.80 3.46
C HIS A 61 6.12 -2.46 4.12
N ALA A 62 5.01 -1.75 4.28
CA ALA A 62 3.83 -2.26 4.96
C ALA A 62 3.26 -3.54 4.31
N LEU A 63 3.26 -3.64 2.98
CA LEU A 63 2.64 -4.77 2.28
C LEU A 63 3.60 -5.93 1.98
N LEU A 64 4.90 -5.67 1.76
CA LEU A 64 5.83 -6.69 1.27
C LEU A 64 6.96 -7.02 2.24
N ASP A 65 7.43 -6.05 3.03
CA ASP A 65 8.68 -6.22 3.77
C ASP A 65 8.46 -6.33 5.29
N CYS A 66 7.40 -5.68 5.81
CA CYS A 66 7.20 -5.51 7.24
C CYS A 66 7.05 -6.86 7.96
N PRO A 67 7.83 -7.13 9.02
CA PRO A 67 7.75 -8.39 9.76
C PRO A 67 6.46 -8.53 10.58
N VAL A 68 5.82 -7.42 10.97
CA VAL A 68 4.54 -7.41 11.70
C VAL A 68 3.46 -8.17 10.94
N TRP A 69 3.50 -8.09 9.61
CA TRP A 69 2.52 -8.71 8.72
C TRP A 69 3.01 -10.01 8.08
N ALA A 70 4.13 -10.57 8.54
CA ALA A 70 4.73 -11.77 7.96
C ALA A 70 3.77 -12.96 7.96
N GLN A 71 3.08 -13.21 9.09
CA GLN A 71 2.15 -14.34 9.19
C GLN A 71 0.98 -14.25 8.20
N GLN A 72 0.45 -13.04 7.95
CA GLN A 72 -0.59 -12.80 6.97
C GLN A 72 -0.03 -12.90 5.54
N ARG A 73 1.19 -12.43 5.32
CA ARG A 73 1.87 -12.46 4.02
C ARG A 73 2.24 -13.89 3.61
N ASP A 74 2.62 -14.75 4.55
CA ASP A 74 2.98 -16.15 4.31
C ASP A 74 1.79 -17.01 3.83
N LYS A 75 0.56 -16.51 4.00
CA LYS A 75 -0.65 -17.14 3.44
C LYS A 75 -0.82 -16.87 1.94
N LEU A 76 -0.08 -15.92 1.38
CA LEU A 76 -0.09 -15.66 -0.04
C LEU A 76 0.72 -16.73 -0.80
N PRO A 77 0.30 -17.09 -2.02
CA PRO A 77 1.13 -17.94 -2.88
C PRO A 77 2.51 -17.32 -3.09
N LYS A 78 3.58 -18.11 -2.90
CA LYS A 78 4.97 -17.65 -3.07
C LYS A 78 5.24 -17.07 -4.47
N SER A 79 4.52 -17.54 -5.49
CA SER A 79 4.57 -17.01 -6.86
C SER A 79 4.12 -15.54 -6.97
N LEU A 80 3.41 -15.01 -5.97
CA LEU A 80 3.08 -13.59 -5.90
C LEU A 80 4.24 -12.77 -5.34
N LEU A 81 5.02 -13.32 -4.42
CA LEU A 81 6.09 -12.58 -3.73
C LEU A 81 7.28 -12.22 -4.65
N VAL A 82 7.31 -12.74 -5.88
CA VAL A 82 8.32 -12.39 -6.90
C VAL A 82 7.88 -11.28 -7.85
N LYS A 83 6.63 -10.81 -7.74
CA LYS A 83 6.07 -9.74 -8.57
C LYS A 83 6.28 -8.38 -7.94
N GLU A 84 6.32 -7.35 -8.77
CA GLU A 84 6.35 -5.98 -8.27
C GLU A 84 4.99 -5.58 -7.69
N ILE A 85 5.00 -4.70 -6.69
CA ILE A 85 3.81 -4.28 -5.97
C ILE A 85 2.70 -3.72 -6.87
N HIS A 86 3.06 -3.06 -7.97
CA HIS A 86 2.09 -2.50 -8.93
C HIS A 86 1.38 -3.57 -9.76
N GLU A 87 1.99 -4.74 -9.96
CA GLU A 87 1.32 -5.90 -10.57
C GLU A 87 0.40 -6.59 -9.55
N LEU A 88 0.85 -6.62 -8.28
CA LEU A 88 0.19 -7.34 -7.20
C LEU A 88 -1.15 -6.74 -6.81
N VAL A 89 -1.27 -5.41 -6.78
CA VAL A 89 -2.51 -4.72 -6.33
C VAL A 89 -3.76 -5.09 -7.14
N HIS A 90 -3.60 -5.61 -8.36
CA HIS A 90 -4.71 -6.05 -9.20
C HIS A 90 -5.13 -7.51 -8.98
N LEU A 91 -4.31 -8.32 -8.31
CA LEU A 91 -4.59 -9.73 -8.11
C LEU A 91 -5.58 -9.91 -6.96
N PRO A 92 -6.71 -10.63 -7.13
CA PRO A 92 -7.75 -10.72 -6.10
C PRO A 92 -7.24 -11.19 -4.73
N GLY A 93 -6.37 -12.20 -4.71
CA GLY A 93 -5.80 -12.71 -3.45
C GLY A 93 -4.91 -11.68 -2.73
N PHE A 94 -4.09 -10.94 -3.48
CA PHE A 94 -3.26 -9.89 -2.91
C PHE A 94 -4.08 -8.66 -2.52
N LYS A 95 -5.07 -8.27 -3.31
CA LYS A 95 -5.99 -7.17 -3.01
C LYS A 95 -6.66 -7.37 -1.65
N THR A 96 -7.22 -8.56 -1.40
CA THR A 96 -7.86 -8.88 -0.10
C THR A 96 -6.87 -8.79 1.05
N TYR A 97 -5.67 -9.37 0.89
CA TYR A 97 -4.60 -9.26 1.88
C TYR A 97 -4.25 -7.78 2.17
N ALA A 98 -3.96 -7.01 1.13
CA ALA A 98 -3.51 -5.63 1.26
C ALA A 98 -4.58 -4.73 1.88
N VAL A 99 -5.85 -4.92 1.51
CA VAL A 99 -6.99 -4.23 2.13
C VAL A 99 -7.08 -4.54 3.63
N ASN A 100 -6.89 -5.81 4.03
CA ASN A 100 -6.92 -6.17 5.45
C ASN A 100 -5.77 -5.53 6.23
N ILE A 101 -4.55 -5.48 5.67
CA ILE A 101 -3.43 -4.78 6.31
C ILE A 101 -3.74 -3.29 6.48
N VAL A 102 -4.25 -2.65 5.43
CA VAL A 102 -4.59 -1.22 5.45
C VAL A 102 -5.74 -0.92 6.43
N LYS A 103 -6.72 -1.82 6.56
CA LYS A 103 -7.76 -1.75 7.59
C LYS A 103 -7.16 -1.82 9.00
N SER A 104 -6.32 -2.81 9.28
CA SER A 104 -5.67 -2.95 10.59
C SER A 104 -4.78 -1.75 10.92
N LEU A 105 -4.06 -1.19 9.93
CA LEU A 105 -3.31 0.04 10.10
C LEU A 105 -4.21 1.23 10.46
N PHE A 106 -5.39 1.32 9.83
CA PHE A 106 -6.38 2.35 10.11
C PHE A 106 -6.94 2.25 11.53
N GLU A 107 -7.29 1.05 11.99
CA GLU A 107 -7.83 0.80 13.33
C GLU A 107 -6.80 0.99 14.45
N SER A 108 -5.51 0.92 14.13
CA SER A 108 -4.41 1.08 15.10
C SER A 108 -4.02 2.53 15.38
N ARG A 109 -4.67 3.53 14.77
CA ARG A 109 -4.36 4.96 14.86
C ARG A 109 -5.53 5.79 15.33
#